data_AF-A0A661BCZ5-F1
#
_entry.id   AF-A0A661BCZ5-F1
#
_cell.length_a   1.000
_cell.length_b   1.000
_cell.length_c   1.000
_cell.angle_alpha   90.00
_cell.angle_beta   90.00
_cell.angle_gamma   90.00
#
_symmetry.space_group_name_H-M   'P 1'
#
loop_
_entity.id
_entity.type
_entity.pdbx_description
1 polymer ?
#
loop_
_entity_poly.entity_id
_entity_poly.type
_entity_poly.pdbx_seq_one_letter_code
_entity_poly.pdbx_strand_id
1 'polypeptide(L)'
;MKRLFFVLTLMLFSCSLFAGRLSDELARKISQMKDFESVPVTVVLEPADYVADSLDELRRLPIPSRRGRTIEFLKREANRSQQAVLGRLYYEEKNGKAINILPLWLGNQIAFTATKDVVISISQMPEVRWVLLDEPVPMLLDNMPPTNPFTIAAPDEIAWGVSQIGAPDVWSSGYNGTGVIAGVLDTGVRYTHYDLRDRMWHNPGETPDNGVDDDENGIIDDYYGYNSYNNDGDPWDDASGIWHGTHTAGTVAGDGTEGTQTGVAPGASIMAIKVLSNEGMGSYSALVNGLQYGVDNGANVFNLSIGFSGEARTEMLRDAMRYTFEQILAAGITASVSAGNGNNMGGHYSVPNDISSPADCPPPWYGSGGH
;
A
#
# COMPACT_ATOMS: atom_id res chain seq x y z
N MET A 1 -65.15 16.61 33.79
CA MET A 1 -63.84 17.24 33.49
C MET A 1 -62.74 16.21 33.74
N LYS A 2 -62.36 15.42 32.72
CA LYS A 2 -61.26 14.44 32.79
C LYS A 2 -60.04 15.10 32.14
N ARG A 3 -58.96 15.27 32.90
CA ARG A 3 -57.70 15.85 32.42
C ARG A 3 -56.98 14.81 31.56
N LEU A 4 -56.75 15.16 30.29
CA LEU A 4 -55.97 14.40 29.33
C LEU A 4 -54.48 14.70 29.62
N PHE A 5 -53.72 13.69 30.05
CA PHE A 5 -52.26 13.78 30.10
C PHE A 5 -51.72 13.48 28.70
N PHE A 6 -51.17 14.51 28.04
CA PHE A 6 -50.34 14.34 26.86
C PHE A 6 -48.99 13.78 27.33
N VAL A 7 -48.75 12.49 27.12
CA VAL A 7 -47.40 11.93 27.19
C VAL A 7 -46.73 12.27 25.86
N LEU A 8 -45.85 13.27 25.91
CA LEU A 8 -44.95 13.60 24.81
C LEU A 8 -43.88 12.50 24.75
N THR A 9 -44.11 11.45 23.97
CA THR A 9 -43.09 10.45 23.68
C THR A 9 -42.03 11.11 22.79
N LEU A 10 -40.92 11.51 23.40
CA LEU A 10 -39.73 11.96 22.70
C LEU A 10 -39.21 10.78 21.86
N MET A 11 -39.44 10.81 20.54
CA MET A 11 -38.77 9.92 19.60
C MET A 11 -37.28 10.34 19.52
N LEU A 12 -36.46 9.78 20.42
CA LEU A 12 -35.03 9.64 20.19
C LEU A 12 -34.85 8.43 19.27
N PHE A 13 -35.08 8.62 17.97
CA PHE A 13 -34.79 7.60 16.97
C PHE A 13 -33.29 7.65 16.61
N SER A 14 -32.61 6.54 16.93
CA SER A 14 -31.44 5.98 16.25
C SER A 14 -30.22 6.89 16.01
N CYS A 15 -29.32 6.97 16.99
CA CYS A 15 -27.91 7.32 16.73
C CYS A 15 -26.93 6.26 17.30
N SER A 16 -27.44 5.09 17.73
CA SER A 16 -26.66 4.12 18.51
C SER A 16 -26.29 2.83 17.80
N LEU A 17 -26.69 2.62 16.53
CA LEU A 17 -26.42 1.35 15.83
C LEU A 17 -25.17 1.34 14.96
N PHE A 18 -24.51 2.48 14.73
CA PHE A 18 -23.37 2.57 13.80
C PHE A 18 -22.14 3.31 14.35
N ALA A 19 -22.10 3.56 15.66
CA ALA A 19 -21.00 4.28 16.34
C ALA A 19 -19.65 3.52 16.36
N GLY A 20 -19.48 2.44 15.58
CA GLY A 20 -18.27 1.60 15.57
C GLY A 20 -17.68 1.32 14.18
N ARG A 21 -18.13 2.02 13.13
CA ARG A 21 -17.60 1.84 11.77
C ARG A 21 -16.54 2.87 11.36
N LEU A 22 -16.41 3.96 12.11
CA LEU A 22 -15.34 4.94 11.88
C LEU A 22 -14.14 4.56 12.75
N SER A 23 -12.92 4.73 12.23
CA SER A 23 -11.73 4.68 13.09
C SER A 23 -11.79 5.77 14.16
N ASP A 24 -11.15 5.57 15.31
CA ASP A 24 -11.19 6.51 16.43
C ASP A 24 -10.62 7.89 16.04
N GLU A 25 -9.56 7.90 15.24
CA GLU A 25 -8.93 9.10 14.68
C GLU A 25 -9.89 9.84 13.77
N LEU A 26 -10.58 9.12 12.88
CA LEU A 26 -11.58 9.70 11.99
C LEU A 26 -12.76 10.26 12.77
N ALA A 27 -13.27 9.53 13.76
CA ALA A 27 -14.37 9.97 14.61
C ALA A 27 -14.02 11.25 15.38
N ARG A 28 -12.81 11.32 15.96
CA ARG A 28 -12.29 12.54 16.61
C ARG A 28 -12.21 13.70 15.61
N LYS A 29 -11.62 13.48 14.44
CA LYS A 29 -11.48 14.51 13.41
C LYS A 29 -12.84 15.04 12.96
N ILE A 30 -13.75 14.14 12.60
CA ILE A 30 -15.13 14.46 12.19
C ILE A 30 -15.87 15.28 13.26
N SER A 31 -15.66 14.99 14.55
CA SER A 31 -16.31 15.75 15.63
C SER A 31 -15.90 17.22 15.69
N GLN A 32 -14.72 17.55 15.14
CA GLN A 32 -14.12 18.89 15.14
C GLN A 32 -14.28 19.63 13.81
N MET A 33 -14.60 18.89 12.74
CA MET A 33 -14.79 19.45 11.39
C MET A 33 -16.05 20.31 11.28
N LYS A 34 -15.95 21.38 10.49
CA LYS A 34 -17.09 22.16 10.00
C LYS A 34 -17.79 21.44 8.84
N ASP A 35 -19.05 21.77 8.59
CA ASP A 35 -19.89 21.05 7.61
C ASP A 35 -19.37 21.10 6.16
N PHE A 36 -18.61 22.14 5.79
CA PHE A 36 -18.04 22.32 4.45
C PHE A 36 -16.62 21.75 4.31
N GLU A 37 -16.00 21.33 5.42
CA GLU A 37 -14.66 20.74 5.38
C GLU A 37 -14.77 19.31 4.88
N SER A 38 -13.80 18.91 4.04
CA SER A 38 -13.68 17.54 3.54
C SER A 38 -12.48 16.85 4.17
N VAL A 39 -12.54 15.53 4.23
CA VAL A 39 -11.49 14.67 4.81
C VAL A 39 -11.23 13.49 3.88
N PRO A 40 -9.95 13.13 3.61
CA PRO A 40 -9.62 11.91 2.89
C PRO A 40 -9.89 10.69 3.79
N VAL A 41 -10.59 9.72 3.23
CA VAL A 41 -10.94 8.47 3.89
C VAL A 41 -10.79 7.30 2.95
N THR A 42 -10.56 6.12 3.52
CA THR A 42 -10.69 4.85 2.81
C THR A 42 -11.82 4.06 3.43
N VAL A 43 -12.81 3.69 2.63
CA VAL A 43 -13.88 2.77 3.04
C VAL A 43 -13.49 1.34 2.70
N VAL A 44 -13.58 0.46 3.69
CA VAL A 44 -13.38 -0.98 3.55
C VAL A 44 -14.75 -1.64 3.45
N LEU A 45 -14.98 -2.43 2.41
CA LEU A 45 -16.26 -3.11 2.20
C LEU A 45 -16.22 -4.54 2.74
N GLU A 46 -17.38 -5.01 3.20
CA GLU A 46 -17.55 -6.37 3.67
C GLU A 46 -17.29 -7.35 2.49
N PRO A 47 -16.35 -8.29 2.61
CA PRO A 47 -16.18 -9.34 1.63
C PRO A 47 -17.40 -10.29 1.66
N ALA A 48 -17.78 -10.84 0.51
CA ALA A 48 -18.82 -11.87 0.47
C ALA A 48 -18.31 -13.17 1.13
N ASP A 49 -19.21 -13.92 1.77
CA ASP A 49 -18.86 -15.13 2.55
C ASP A 49 -18.02 -16.16 1.77
N TYR A 50 -18.26 -16.29 0.47
CA TYR A 50 -17.56 -17.27 -0.38
C TYR A 50 -16.14 -16.84 -0.81
N VAL A 51 -15.74 -15.59 -0.52
CA VAL A 51 -14.45 -15.05 -1.00
C VAL A 51 -13.29 -15.86 -0.44
N ALA A 52 -13.32 -16.19 0.86
CA ALA A 52 -12.28 -16.99 1.50
C ALA A 52 -12.11 -18.36 0.84
N ASP A 53 -13.21 -19.10 0.64
CA ASP A 53 -13.19 -20.41 -0.01
C ASP A 53 -12.67 -20.33 -1.45
N SER A 54 -13.07 -19.29 -2.19
CA SER A 54 -12.61 -19.07 -3.57
C SER A 54 -11.11 -18.82 -3.64
N LEU A 55 -10.55 -18.06 -2.70
CA LEU A 55 -9.11 -17.82 -2.62
C LEU A 55 -8.34 -19.09 -2.28
N ASP A 56 -8.87 -19.95 -1.41
CA ASP A 56 -8.26 -21.24 -1.10
C ASP A 56 -8.24 -22.18 -2.31
N GLU A 57 -9.26 -22.15 -3.15
CA GLU A 57 -9.26 -22.87 -4.43
C GLU A 57 -8.22 -22.29 -5.40
N LEU A 58 -8.15 -20.96 -5.52
CA LEU A 58 -7.17 -20.28 -6.38
C LEU A 58 -5.74 -20.58 -5.97
N ARG A 59 -5.45 -20.60 -4.66
CA ARG A 59 -4.13 -20.95 -4.09
C ARG A 59 -3.67 -22.36 -4.46
N ARG A 60 -4.59 -23.27 -4.81
CA ARG A 60 -4.25 -24.65 -5.25
C ARG A 60 -3.91 -24.74 -6.73
N LEU A 61 -4.15 -23.68 -7.51
CA LEU A 61 -3.83 -23.66 -8.94
C LEU A 61 -2.30 -23.63 -9.17
N PRO A 62 -1.81 -24.16 -10.30
CA PRO A 62 -0.43 -23.97 -10.73
C PRO A 62 -0.08 -22.48 -10.86
N ILE A 63 1.16 -22.12 -10.50
CA ILE A 63 1.66 -20.73 -10.50
C ILE A 63 1.32 -19.97 -11.80
N PRO A 64 1.52 -20.54 -13.02
CA PRO A 64 1.27 -19.79 -14.27
C PRO A 64 -0.17 -19.32 -14.45
N SER A 65 -1.15 -20.04 -13.90
CA SER A 65 -2.57 -19.69 -14.04
C SER A 65 -3.15 -19.04 -12.78
N ARG A 66 -2.48 -19.20 -11.64
CA ARG A 66 -2.95 -18.70 -10.34
C ARG A 66 -3.13 -17.19 -10.36
N ARG A 67 -2.09 -16.45 -10.75
CA ARG A 67 -2.07 -14.98 -10.69
C ARG A 67 -3.22 -14.35 -11.47
N GLY A 68 -3.31 -14.64 -12.78
CA GLY A 68 -4.34 -14.06 -13.64
C GLY A 68 -5.76 -14.38 -13.15
N ARG A 69 -6.03 -15.62 -12.74
CA ARG A 69 -7.35 -15.99 -12.22
C ARG A 69 -7.69 -15.32 -10.89
N THR A 70 -6.70 -15.13 -10.02
CA THR A 70 -6.90 -14.38 -8.77
C THR A 70 -7.21 -12.91 -9.06
N ILE A 71 -6.47 -12.27 -9.97
CA ILE A 71 -6.73 -10.87 -10.36
C ILE A 71 -8.14 -10.72 -10.95
N GLU A 72 -8.51 -11.57 -11.92
CA GLU A 72 -9.85 -11.56 -12.53
C GLU A 72 -10.96 -11.76 -11.49
N PHE A 73 -10.75 -12.68 -10.55
CA PHE A 73 -11.67 -12.92 -9.46
C PHE A 73 -11.84 -11.68 -8.58
N LEU A 74 -10.75 -11.09 -8.10
CA LEU A 74 -10.77 -9.93 -7.21
C LEU A 74 -11.35 -8.69 -7.89
N LYS A 75 -10.98 -8.40 -9.14
CA LYS A 75 -11.54 -7.28 -9.91
C LYS A 75 -13.04 -7.43 -10.13
N ARG A 76 -13.51 -8.62 -10.52
CA ARG A 76 -14.95 -8.91 -10.64
C ARG A 76 -15.66 -8.71 -9.31
N GLU A 77 -15.01 -9.12 -8.22
CA GLU A 77 -15.61 -9.06 -6.90
C GLU A 77 -15.74 -7.62 -6.39
N ALA A 78 -14.66 -6.84 -6.51
CA ALA A 78 -14.66 -5.41 -6.24
C ALA A 78 -15.71 -4.68 -7.07
N ASN A 79 -15.79 -4.93 -8.39
CA ASN A 79 -16.78 -4.29 -9.25
C ASN A 79 -18.23 -4.53 -8.78
N ARG A 80 -18.51 -5.71 -8.22
CA ARG A 80 -19.84 -6.04 -7.71
C ARG A 80 -20.09 -5.41 -6.33
N SER A 81 -19.19 -5.61 -5.38
CA SER A 81 -19.36 -5.14 -3.99
C SER A 81 -19.33 -3.62 -3.88
N GLN A 82 -18.53 -2.94 -4.69
CA GLN A 82 -18.32 -1.49 -4.61
C GLN A 82 -19.42 -0.69 -5.28
N GLN A 83 -20.26 -1.31 -6.11
CA GLN A 83 -21.20 -0.61 -6.99
C GLN A 83 -22.14 0.35 -6.25
N ALA A 84 -22.69 -0.07 -5.10
CA ALA A 84 -23.62 0.77 -4.33
C ALA A 84 -22.92 2.01 -3.76
N VAL A 85 -21.74 1.81 -3.16
CA VAL A 85 -20.94 2.88 -2.55
C VAL A 85 -20.43 3.84 -3.61
N LEU A 86 -19.89 3.34 -4.72
CA LEU A 86 -19.46 4.17 -5.86
C LEU A 86 -20.63 4.97 -6.45
N GLY A 87 -21.80 4.36 -6.62
CA GLY A 87 -22.99 5.05 -7.09
C GLY A 87 -23.38 6.22 -6.19
N ARG A 88 -23.24 6.08 -4.86
CA ARG A 88 -23.44 7.18 -3.92
C ARG A 88 -22.34 8.23 -4.02
N LEU A 89 -21.08 7.84 -4.08
CA LEU A 89 -19.94 8.77 -4.15
C LEU A 89 -19.99 9.62 -5.42
N TYR A 90 -20.26 9.04 -6.59
CA TYR A 90 -20.41 9.80 -7.84
C TYR A 90 -21.63 10.74 -7.85
N TYR A 91 -22.68 10.41 -7.08
CA TYR A 91 -23.77 11.35 -6.87
C TYR A 91 -23.31 12.55 -6.02
N GLU A 92 -22.56 12.31 -4.95
CA GLU A 92 -22.05 13.38 -4.08
C GLU A 92 -20.95 14.21 -4.74
N GLU A 93 -20.15 13.62 -5.63
CA GLU A 93 -19.17 14.33 -6.45
C GLU A 93 -19.82 15.37 -7.35
N LYS A 94 -20.93 15.01 -8.02
CA LYS A 94 -21.74 15.97 -8.81
C LYS A 94 -22.32 17.11 -7.97
N ASN A 95 -22.47 16.90 -6.66
CA ASN A 95 -22.92 17.91 -5.71
C ASN A 95 -21.77 18.67 -5.03
N GLY A 96 -20.51 18.42 -5.44
CA GLY A 96 -19.32 19.08 -4.90
C GLY A 96 -18.97 18.65 -3.47
N LYS A 97 -19.43 17.47 -3.04
CA LYS A 97 -19.24 16.95 -1.67
C LYS A 97 -18.30 15.75 -1.56
N ALA A 98 -17.89 15.19 -2.70
CA ALA A 98 -16.88 14.14 -2.79
C ALA A 98 -15.94 14.43 -3.96
N ILE A 99 -14.67 14.07 -3.85
CA ILE A 99 -13.65 14.18 -4.89
C ILE A 99 -12.64 13.03 -4.73
N ASN A 100 -11.77 12.86 -5.73
CA ASN A 100 -10.66 11.89 -5.70
C ASN A 100 -11.14 10.45 -5.42
N ILE A 101 -12.25 10.04 -6.03
CA ILE A 101 -12.82 8.70 -5.85
C ILE A 101 -11.95 7.68 -6.57
N LEU A 102 -11.29 6.82 -5.81
CA LEU A 102 -10.36 5.80 -6.27
C LEU A 102 -10.82 4.40 -5.82
N PRO A 103 -11.37 3.59 -6.73
CA PRO A 103 -11.67 2.18 -6.47
C PRO A 103 -10.37 1.36 -6.33
N LEU A 104 -10.24 0.63 -5.22
CA LEU A 104 -9.08 -0.21 -4.90
C LEU A 104 -9.51 -1.68 -4.84
N TRP A 105 -9.35 -2.40 -5.96
CA TRP A 105 -9.90 -3.75 -6.09
C TRP A 105 -9.17 -4.78 -5.23
N LEU A 106 -7.87 -4.59 -5.02
CA LEU A 106 -7.03 -5.55 -4.29
C LEU A 106 -7.49 -5.71 -2.84
N GLY A 107 -7.87 -4.60 -2.20
CA GLY A 107 -8.32 -4.57 -0.81
C GLY A 107 -9.84 -4.61 -0.63
N ASN A 108 -10.63 -4.65 -1.71
CA ASN A 108 -12.08 -4.38 -1.70
C ASN A 108 -12.40 -3.06 -0.98
N GLN A 109 -11.76 -1.98 -1.42
CA GLN A 109 -11.78 -0.67 -0.78
C GLN A 109 -12.07 0.44 -1.79
N ILE A 110 -12.50 1.60 -1.29
CA ILE A 110 -12.61 2.82 -2.09
C ILE A 110 -12.00 3.97 -1.28
N ALA A 111 -10.99 4.64 -1.83
CA ALA A 111 -10.45 5.87 -1.27
C ALA A 111 -11.17 7.08 -1.87
N PHE A 112 -11.44 8.11 -1.07
CA PHE A 112 -12.07 9.35 -1.52
C PHE A 112 -11.91 10.46 -0.49
N THR A 113 -12.06 11.71 -0.93
CA THR A 113 -12.16 12.87 -0.04
C THR A 113 -13.59 13.37 -0.05
N ALA A 114 -14.22 13.54 1.11
CA ALA A 114 -15.61 14.00 1.17
C ALA A 114 -15.96 14.80 2.42
N THR A 115 -17.07 15.53 2.37
CA THR A 115 -17.63 16.25 3.51
C THR A 115 -18.09 15.31 4.61
N LYS A 116 -18.14 15.83 5.83
CA LYS A 116 -18.56 15.07 7.02
C LYS A 116 -19.91 14.35 6.87
N ASP A 117 -20.91 14.98 6.27
CA ASP A 117 -22.23 14.38 6.07
C ASP A 117 -22.19 13.19 5.10
N VAL A 118 -21.35 13.28 4.06
CA VAL A 118 -21.13 12.18 3.11
C VAL A 118 -20.42 11.03 3.80
N VAL A 119 -19.32 11.27 4.53
CA VAL A 119 -18.59 10.22 5.25
C VAL A 119 -19.51 9.48 6.23
N ILE A 120 -20.30 10.22 7.01
CA ILE A 120 -21.29 9.63 7.93
C ILE A 120 -22.32 8.82 7.15
N SER A 121 -22.83 9.34 6.03
CA SER A 121 -23.81 8.60 5.23
C SER A 121 -23.24 7.33 4.59
N ILE A 122 -22.00 7.34 4.12
CA ILE A 122 -21.32 6.14 3.60
C ILE A 122 -21.13 5.11 4.71
N SER A 123 -20.73 5.52 5.91
CA SER A 123 -20.54 4.60 7.05
C SER A 123 -21.80 3.82 7.43
N GLN A 124 -22.98 4.33 7.08
CA GLN A 124 -24.29 3.70 7.37
C GLN A 124 -24.73 2.71 6.28
N MET A 125 -24.02 2.63 5.15
CA MET A 125 -24.37 1.71 4.07
C MET A 125 -24.11 0.25 4.49
N PRO A 126 -25.00 -0.71 4.17
CA PRO A 126 -24.88 -2.09 4.63
C PRO A 126 -23.60 -2.79 4.13
N GLU A 127 -23.07 -2.38 2.98
CA GLU A 127 -21.85 -2.92 2.37
C GLU A 127 -20.57 -2.49 3.09
N VAL A 128 -20.63 -1.43 3.91
CA VAL A 128 -19.45 -0.85 4.55
C VAL A 128 -19.13 -1.59 5.84
N ARG A 129 -17.90 -2.12 5.90
CA ARG A 129 -17.30 -2.68 7.12
C ARG A 129 -16.80 -1.55 8.00
N TRP A 130 -15.82 -0.78 7.52
CA TRP A 130 -15.19 0.34 8.23
C TRP A 130 -14.88 1.51 7.31
N VAL A 131 -14.65 2.68 7.92
CA VAL A 131 -14.14 3.89 7.28
C VAL A 131 -12.91 4.36 8.07
N LEU A 132 -11.78 4.38 7.39
CA LEU A 132 -10.48 4.75 7.93
C LEU A 132 -10.17 6.21 7.57
N LEU A 133 -9.51 6.94 8.47
CA LEU A 133 -8.84 8.19 8.10
C LEU A 133 -7.69 7.85 7.16
N ASP A 134 -7.56 8.59 6.06
CA ASP A 134 -6.57 8.32 5.01
C ASP A 134 -5.72 9.57 4.70
N GLU A 135 -5.43 10.33 5.75
CA GLU A 135 -4.48 11.44 5.64
C GLU A 135 -3.05 10.92 5.52
N PRO A 136 -2.19 11.58 4.72
CA PRO A 136 -0.77 11.27 4.73
C PRO A 136 -0.17 11.45 6.13
N VAL A 137 0.52 10.43 6.60
CA VAL A 137 1.25 10.42 7.87
C VAL A 137 2.74 10.20 7.63
N PRO A 138 3.62 10.64 8.52
CA PRO A 138 5.03 10.29 8.43
C PRO A 138 5.19 8.78 8.53
N MET A 139 5.79 8.17 7.51
CA MET A 139 6.09 6.75 7.50
C MET A 139 7.44 6.50 8.18
N LEU A 140 7.57 5.36 8.85
CA LEU A 140 8.87 4.96 9.39
C LEU A 140 9.81 4.61 8.24
N LEU A 141 10.84 5.44 8.07
CA LEU A 141 11.97 5.27 7.19
C LEU A 141 13.24 5.21 8.02
N ASP A 142 14.28 4.52 7.54
CA ASP A 142 15.59 4.62 8.17
C ASP A 142 16.22 5.98 7.85
N ASN A 143 16.78 6.64 8.86
CA ASN A 143 17.61 7.82 8.63
C ASN A 143 18.91 7.35 7.97
N MET A 144 19.14 7.77 6.72
CA MET A 144 20.45 7.60 6.09
C MET A 144 21.51 8.20 7.03
N PRO A 145 22.55 7.45 7.44
CA PRO A 145 23.60 8.00 8.28
C PRO A 145 24.23 9.21 7.56
N PRO A 146 24.64 10.27 8.29
CA PRO A 146 25.32 11.40 7.68
C PRO A 146 26.52 10.86 6.91
N THR A 147 26.51 11.13 5.60
CA THR A 147 27.53 10.81 4.60
C THR A 147 28.87 10.45 5.23
N ASN A 148 29.15 9.15 5.39
CA ASN A 148 30.55 8.76 5.34
C ASN A 148 31.04 9.21 3.95
N PRO A 149 32.19 9.88 3.84
CA PRO A 149 32.68 10.31 2.54
C PRO A 149 32.68 9.07 1.63
N PHE A 150 31.92 9.14 0.54
CA PHE A 150 31.82 8.10 -0.48
C PHE A 150 33.24 7.64 -0.79
N THR A 151 33.64 6.54 -0.19
CA THR A 151 34.82 5.82 -0.64
C THR A 151 34.29 5.15 -1.88
N ILE A 152 34.77 5.59 -3.05
CA ILE A 152 34.48 4.88 -4.30
C ILE A 152 34.98 3.46 -4.02
N ALA A 153 34.02 2.56 -3.87
CA ALA A 153 34.28 1.16 -3.67
C ALA A 153 34.99 0.63 -4.93
N ALA A 154 35.68 -0.50 -4.81
CA ALA A 154 36.24 -1.11 -6.01
C ALA A 154 35.07 -1.44 -6.98
N PRO A 155 35.28 -1.38 -8.30
CA PRO A 155 34.32 -1.94 -9.25
C PRO A 155 33.92 -3.36 -8.80
N ASP A 156 32.62 -3.66 -8.87
CA ASP A 156 32.06 -4.95 -8.43
C ASP A 156 32.20 -5.27 -6.92
N GLU A 157 32.37 -4.26 -6.05
CA GLU A 157 32.35 -4.51 -4.59
C GLU A 157 31.01 -5.10 -4.16
N ILE A 158 31.06 -6.24 -3.48
CA ILE A 158 29.88 -6.86 -2.88
C ILE A 158 29.66 -6.24 -1.51
N ALA A 159 28.48 -5.67 -1.28
CA ALA A 159 28.12 -5.15 0.04
C ALA A 159 28.39 -6.18 1.14
N TRP A 160 28.91 -5.74 2.29
CA TRP A 160 29.22 -6.64 3.41
C TRP A 160 28.02 -7.52 3.78
N GLY A 161 26.82 -6.94 3.89
CA GLY A 161 25.60 -7.67 4.24
C GLY A 161 25.21 -8.73 3.20
N VAL A 162 25.41 -8.42 1.91
CA VAL A 162 25.16 -9.35 0.80
C VAL A 162 26.12 -10.54 0.87
N SER A 163 27.38 -10.30 1.22
CA SER A 163 28.36 -11.37 1.46
C SER A 163 27.99 -12.23 2.69
N GLN A 164 27.52 -11.62 3.78
CA GLN A 164 27.17 -12.35 5.02
C GLN A 164 26.02 -13.32 4.84
N ILE A 165 25.05 -13.00 3.98
CA ILE A 165 23.91 -13.89 3.71
C ILE A 165 24.22 -14.98 2.67
N GLY A 166 25.46 -15.05 2.17
CA GLY A 166 25.88 -16.07 1.21
C GLY A 166 25.33 -15.89 -0.20
N ALA A 167 24.88 -14.68 -0.58
CA ALA A 167 24.37 -14.42 -1.92
C ALA A 167 25.37 -14.79 -3.04
N PRO A 168 26.70 -14.57 -2.91
CA PRO A 168 27.66 -14.94 -3.95
C PRO A 168 27.72 -16.45 -4.27
N ASP A 169 27.49 -17.31 -3.27
CA ASP A 169 27.44 -18.76 -3.47
C ASP A 169 26.20 -19.17 -4.28
N VAL A 170 25.08 -18.46 -4.07
CA VAL A 170 23.82 -18.65 -4.81
C VAL A 170 23.95 -18.16 -6.25
N TRP A 171 24.61 -17.01 -6.48
CA TRP A 171 24.94 -16.52 -7.82
C TRP A 171 25.84 -17.49 -8.58
N SER A 172 26.85 -18.04 -7.91
CA SER A 172 27.77 -19.06 -8.47
C SER A 172 27.04 -20.34 -8.85
N SER A 173 25.88 -20.60 -8.25
CA SER A 173 24.99 -21.72 -8.58
C SER A 173 24.01 -21.40 -9.73
N GLY A 174 24.10 -20.20 -10.32
CA GLY A 174 23.28 -19.75 -11.45
C GLY A 174 22.01 -18.98 -11.08
N TYR A 175 21.82 -18.64 -9.80
CA TYR A 175 20.62 -17.92 -9.34
C TYR A 175 20.99 -16.52 -8.88
N ASN A 176 20.71 -15.51 -9.70
CA ASN A 176 21.00 -14.09 -9.39
C ASN A 176 19.76 -13.18 -9.48
N GLY A 177 18.56 -13.78 -9.60
CA GLY A 177 17.30 -13.03 -9.77
C GLY A 177 16.88 -12.79 -11.22
N THR A 178 17.63 -13.25 -12.22
CA THR A 178 17.24 -13.11 -13.65
C THR A 178 15.80 -13.57 -13.89
N GLY A 179 14.99 -12.69 -14.50
CA GLY A 179 13.58 -12.95 -14.81
C GLY A 179 12.61 -12.68 -13.66
N VAL A 180 13.09 -12.19 -12.51
CA VAL A 180 12.28 -11.76 -11.38
C VAL A 180 12.08 -10.25 -11.44
N ILE A 181 10.84 -9.79 -11.36
CA ILE A 181 10.47 -8.39 -11.19
C ILE A 181 10.21 -8.14 -9.69
N ALA A 182 11.02 -7.28 -9.08
CA ALA A 182 10.83 -6.83 -7.71
C ALA A 182 10.13 -5.47 -7.69
N GLY A 183 8.91 -5.41 -7.17
CA GLY A 183 8.22 -4.15 -6.90
C GLY A 183 8.76 -3.52 -5.64
N VAL A 184 9.40 -2.36 -5.77
CA VAL A 184 9.95 -1.59 -4.64
C VAL A 184 8.98 -0.47 -4.30
N LEU A 185 8.25 -0.62 -3.19
CA LEU A 185 7.26 0.36 -2.72
C LEU A 185 7.92 1.30 -1.71
N ASP A 186 8.25 2.52 -2.13
CA ASP A 186 9.08 3.43 -1.33
C ASP A 186 8.95 4.92 -1.77
N THR A 187 9.95 5.77 -1.53
CA THR A 187 10.03 7.17 -1.97
C THR A 187 10.25 7.37 -3.47
N GLY A 188 10.33 6.29 -4.24
CA GLY A 188 10.68 6.28 -5.66
C GLY A 188 12.06 5.67 -5.90
N VAL A 189 12.49 5.61 -7.16
CA VAL A 189 13.83 5.13 -7.53
C VAL A 189 14.47 6.10 -8.51
N ARG A 190 15.72 6.48 -8.25
CA ARG A 190 16.55 7.20 -9.21
C ARG A 190 16.96 6.26 -10.34
N TYR A 191 16.07 6.04 -11.29
CA TYR A 191 16.23 5.08 -12.41
C TYR A 191 17.41 5.39 -13.35
N THR A 192 18.07 6.54 -13.22
CA THR A 192 19.30 6.87 -13.96
C THR A 192 20.59 6.56 -13.20
N HIS A 193 20.51 6.02 -11.98
CA HIS A 193 21.68 5.64 -11.19
C HIS A 193 22.47 4.53 -11.91
N TYR A 194 23.81 4.64 -11.94
CA TYR A 194 24.68 3.75 -12.72
C TYR A 194 24.46 2.27 -12.42
N ASP A 195 24.35 1.90 -11.14
CA ASP A 195 24.13 0.51 -10.72
C ASP A 195 22.66 0.03 -10.84
N LEU A 196 21.72 0.89 -11.25
CA LEU A 196 20.29 0.57 -11.33
C LEU A 196 19.67 0.73 -12.72
N ARG A 197 20.21 1.63 -13.57
CA ARG A 197 19.60 1.97 -14.87
C ARG A 197 19.38 0.75 -15.77
N ASP A 198 20.30 -0.21 -15.72
CA ASP A 198 20.26 -1.43 -16.52
C ASP A 198 19.48 -2.56 -15.83
N ARG A 199 18.90 -2.26 -14.65
CA ARG A 199 18.07 -3.14 -13.81
C ARG A 199 16.65 -2.63 -13.68
N MET A 200 16.30 -1.48 -14.22
CA MET A 200 14.91 -1.02 -14.17
C MET A 200 14.01 -1.93 -15.00
N TRP A 201 12.84 -2.26 -14.44
CA TRP A 201 11.75 -2.85 -15.19
C TRP A 201 11.19 -1.79 -16.15
N HIS A 202 10.77 -2.24 -17.32
CA HIS A 202 10.08 -1.41 -18.31
C HIS A 202 8.67 -1.96 -18.50
N ASN A 203 7.65 -1.11 -18.42
CA ASN A 203 6.28 -1.51 -18.77
C ASN A 203 6.25 -1.89 -20.26
N PRO A 204 5.99 -3.16 -20.62
CA PRO A 204 5.95 -3.58 -22.03
C PRO A 204 4.74 -3.02 -22.79
N GLY A 205 3.76 -2.45 -22.08
CA GLY A 205 2.59 -1.78 -22.63
C GLY A 205 2.84 -0.33 -23.05
N GLU A 206 3.92 0.30 -22.58
CA GLU A 206 4.14 1.74 -22.71
C GLU A 206 5.24 2.12 -23.70
N THR A 207 5.01 3.20 -24.44
CA THR A 207 6.05 3.93 -25.15
C THR A 207 6.50 5.12 -24.30
N PRO A 208 7.78 5.19 -23.86
CA PRO A 208 8.21 6.24 -22.95
C PRO A 208 8.11 7.64 -23.57
N ASP A 209 7.73 8.61 -22.74
CA ASP A 209 7.70 10.05 -23.02
C ASP A 209 6.80 10.45 -24.21
N ASN A 210 5.73 9.70 -24.48
CA ASN A 210 4.80 10.00 -25.57
C ASN A 210 3.55 10.79 -25.12
N GLY A 211 3.30 10.90 -23.81
CA GLY A 211 2.17 11.61 -23.22
C GLY A 211 0.83 10.88 -23.37
N VAL A 212 0.86 9.57 -23.61
CA VAL A 212 -0.29 8.69 -23.83
C VAL A 212 -0.25 7.55 -22.80
N ASP A 213 -1.42 7.10 -22.38
CA ASP A 213 -1.61 5.85 -21.64
C ASP A 213 -1.83 4.75 -22.70
N ASP A 214 -0.75 4.08 -23.10
CA ASP A 214 -0.73 3.16 -24.26
C ASP A 214 -1.37 1.81 -23.92
N ASP A 215 -1.30 1.39 -22.65
CA ASP A 215 -1.88 0.14 -22.16
C ASP A 215 -3.30 0.30 -21.56
N GLU A 216 -3.82 1.52 -21.52
CA GLU A 216 -5.13 1.92 -21.00
C GLU A 216 -5.32 1.56 -19.51
N ASN A 217 -4.24 1.54 -18.72
CA ASN A 217 -4.28 1.25 -17.29
C ASN A 217 -4.68 2.48 -16.43
N GLY A 218 -4.80 3.67 -17.04
CA GLY A 218 -5.17 4.92 -16.41
C GLY A 218 -3.98 5.77 -15.95
N ILE A 219 -2.75 5.38 -16.28
CA ILE A 219 -1.51 6.04 -15.88
C ILE A 219 -0.71 6.32 -17.15
N ILE A 220 -0.45 7.60 -17.42
CA ILE A 220 0.31 8.02 -18.60
C ILE A 220 1.80 7.82 -18.34
N ASP A 221 2.52 7.25 -19.32
CA ASP A 221 3.98 7.12 -19.36
C ASP A 221 4.58 6.38 -18.13
N ASP A 222 3.93 5.35 -17.59
CA ASP A 222 4.39 4.57 -16.43
C ASP A 222 5.52 3.58 -16.73
N TYR A 223 6.46 4.01 -17.58
CA TYR A 223 7.48 3.17 -18.19
C TYR A 223 8.40 2.49 -17.18
N TYR A 224 8.82 3.19 -16.11
CA TYR A 224 9.68 2.60 -15.06
C TYR A 224 8.89 2.08 -13.84
N GLY A 225 7.57 2.26 -13.85
CA GLY A 225 6.68 2.02 -12.73
C GLY A 225 5.79 3.22 -12.44
N TYR A 226 5.28 3.32 -11.21
CA TYR A 226 4.14 4.17 -10.90
C TYR A 226 4.34 4.99 -9.62
N ASN A 227 3.98 6.27 -9.66
CA ASN A 227 3.85 7.12 -8.50
C ASN A 227 2.40 7.16 -8.01
N SER A 228 2.06 6.17 -7.20
CA SER A 228 0.76 6.04 -6.55
C SER A 228 0.44 7.14 -5.53
N TYR A 229 1.45 7.87 -5.03
CA TYR A 229 1.24 8.98 -4.11
C TYR A 229 0.67 10.22 -4.82
N ASN A 230 1.19 10.55 -5.99
CA ASN A 230 0.70 11.67 -6.82
C ASN A 230 -0.27 11.25 -7.94
N ASN A 231 -0.41 9.95 -8.18
CA ASN A 231 -1.16 9.36 -9.28
C ASN A 231 -0.63 9.77 -10.67
N ASP A 232 0.66 9.53 -10.91
CA ASP A 232 1.34 9.76 -12.19
C ASP A 232 2.36 8.65 -12.53
N GLY A 233 2.83 8.60 -13.78
CA GLY A 233 3.76 7.57 -14.28
C GLY A 233 5.24 7.80 -13.95
N ASP A 234 5.60 8.80 -13.15
CA ASP A 234 7.01 9.10 -12.84
C ASP A 234 7.37 8.72 -11.38
N PRO A 235 7.90 7.51 -11.14
CA PRO A 235 8.30 7.07 -9.81
C PRO A 235 9.70 7.58 -9.41
N TRP A 236 10.15 8.71 -9.95
CA TRP A 236 11.46 9.28 -9.66
C TRP A 236 11.64 9.57 -8.16
N ASP A 237 12.80 9.18 -7.63
CA ASP A 237 13.18 9.52 -6.27
C ASP A 237 13.71 10.95 -6.23
N ASP A 238 12.88 11.90 -5.83
CA ASP A 238 13.23 13.30 -5.58
C ASP A 238 13.19 13.65 -4.08
N ALA A 239 13.16 12.63 -3.22
CA ALA A 239 13.25 12.75 -1.76
C ALA A 239 14.68 13.13 -1.33
N SER A 240 15.11 14.34 -1.71
CA SER A 240 16.46 14.84 -1.49
C SER A 240 16.85 14.78 -0.01
N GLY A 241 17.89 14.01 0.29
CA GLY A 241 18.39 13.82 1.66
C GLY A 241 17.82 12.58 2.36
N ILE A 242 16.82 11.93 1.75
CA ILE A 242 16.26 10.64 2.16
C ILE A 242 16.75 9.55 1.18
N TRP A 243 16.51 9.69 -0.13
CA TRP A 243 16.90 8.73 -1.19
C TRP A 243 16.67 7.26 -0.83
N HIS A 244 15.62 7.01 -0.04
CA HIS A 244 15.45 5.76 0.69
C HIS A 244 15.03 4.63 -0.26
N GLY A 245 14.16 4.94 -1.22
CA GLY A 245 13.77 3.99 -2.25
C GLY A 245 14.90 3.65 -3.20
N THR A 246 15.74 4.62 -3.60
CA THR A 246 16.94 4.35 -4.41
C THR A 246 17.94 3.43 -3.67
N HIS A 247 18.19 3.68 -2.40
CA HIS A 247 19.08 2.84 -1.58
C HIS A 247 18.53 1.42 -1.43
N THR A 248 17.23 1.31 -1.15
CA THR A 248 16.52 0.03 -1.03
C THR A 248 16.55 -0.76 -2.35
N ALA A 249 16.29 -0.11 -3.49
CA ALA A 249 16.38 -0.72 -4.81
C ALA A 249 17.81 -1.22 -5.11
N GLY A 250 18.84 -0.43 -4.76
CA GLY A 250 20.25 -0.83 -4.88
C GLY A 250 20.57 -2.07 -4.06
N THR A 251 20.06 -2.16 -2.83
CA THR A 251 20.21 -3.37 -1.99
C THR A 251 19.57 -4.60 -2.63
N VAL A 252 18.43 -4.42 -3.31
CA VAL A 252 17.75 -5.51 -4.01
C VAL A 252 18.52 -5.96 -5.25
N ALA A 253 18.79 -5.05 -6.19
CA ALA A 253 19.25 -5.44 -7.53
C ALA A 253 20.42 -4.62 -8.10
N GLY A 254 21.06 -3.76 -7.29
CA GLY A 254 22.24 -3.01 -7.74
C GLY A 254 23.28 -3.95 -8.34
N ASP A 255 23.78 -3.65 -9.54
CA ASP A 255 24.66 -4.58 -10.26
C ASP A 255 26.16 -4.29 -10.09
N GLY A 256 26.51 -3.24 -9.35
CA GLY A 256 27.89 -2.90 -9.00
C GLY A 256 28.73 -2.33 -10.14
N THR A 257 28.11 -2.04 -11.30
CA THR A 257 28.77 -1.70 -12.57
C THR A 257 29.75 -0.52 -12.50
N GLU A 258 29.55 0.44 -11.59
CA GLU A 258 30.53 1.53 -11.36
C GLU A 258 31.08 1.59 -9.93
N GLY A 259 31.09 0.46 -9.22
CA GLY A 259 31.80 0.33 -7.94
C GLY A 259 31.16 1.08 -6.78
N THR A 260 29.82 1.02 -6.66
CA THR A 260 29.17 1.32 -5.38
C THR A 260 29.04 0.04 -4.56
N GLN A 261 27.96 -0.73 -4.67
CA GLN A 261 27.84 -2.06 -4.06
C GLN A 261 26.85 -2.95 -4.82
N THR A 262 27.20 -4.21 -5.06
CA THR A 262 26.29 -5.21 -5.66
C THR A 262 25.21 -5.61 -4.64
N GLY A 263 23.95 -5.53 -5.04
CA GLY A 263 22.76 -5.97 -4.30
C GLY A 263 22.59 -7.48 -4.28
N VAL A 264 21.53 -7.96 -3.63
CA VAL A 264 21.29 -9.40 -3.39
C VAL A 264 20.94 -10.18 -4.66
N ALA A 265 20.19 -9.57 -5.58
CA ALA A 265 19.67 -10.16 -6.80
C ALA A 265 20.02 -9.29 -8.01
N PRO A 266 21.31 -9.21 -8.42
CA PRO A 266 21.79 -8.30 -9.45
C PRO A 266 21.29 -8.60 -10.88
N GLY A 267 20.55 -9.70 -11.07
CA GLY A 267 19.85 -10.02 -12.32
C GLY A 267 18.35 -9.70 -12.30
N ALA A 268 17.78 -9.31 -11.16
CA ALA A 268 16.37 -8.94 -11.07
C ALA A 268 16.09 -7.57 -11.71
N SER A 269 14.85 -7.35 -12.12
CA SER A 269 14.36 -6.04 -12.56
C SER A 269 13.63 -5.32 -11.44
N ILE A 270 13.84 -4.01 -11.29
CA ILE A 270 13.18 -3.15 -10.30
C ILE A 270 11.99 -2.46 -10.95
N MET A 271 10.78 -2.77 -10.49
CA MET A 271 9.59 -1.96 -10.76
C MET A 271 9.49 -0.91 -9.64
N ALA A 272 9.67 0.37 -9.99
CA ALA A 272 9.64 1.44 -9.01
C ALA A 272 8.19 1.84 -8.72
N ILE A 273 7.77 1.70 -7.46
CA ILE A 273 6.41 2.05 -7.02
C ILE A 273 6.54 3.11 -5.94
N LYS A 274 6.39 4.39 -6.32
CA LYS A 274 6.47 5.49 -5.37
C LYS A 274 5.14 5.60 -4.61
N VAL A 275 5.18 5.31 -3.31
CA VAL A 275 4.03 5.35 -2.39
C VAL A 275 4.15 6.44 -1.34
N LEU A 276 5.30 7.13 -1.30
CA LEU A 276 5.61 8.19 -0.34
C LEU A 276 5.93 9.51 -1.02
N SER A 277 5.63 10.61 -0.33
CA SER A 277 6.11 11.95 -0.67
C SER A 277 7.62 12.08 -0.48
N ASN A 278 8.15 13.22 -0.90
CA ASN A 278 9.57 13.55 -0.81
C ASN A 278 10.04 13.78 0.63
N GLU A 279 9.09 13.99 1.54
CA GLU A 279 9.29 14.13 2.97
C GLU A 279 9.03 12.80 3.73
N GLY A 280 8.78 11.70 3.02
CA GLY A 280 8.48 10.40 3.62
C GLY A 280 7.05 10.29 4.18
N MET A 281 6.12 11.12 3.69
CA MET A 281 4.70 11.04 4.06
C MET A 281 4.01 9.99 3.18
N GLY A 282 3.15 9.15 3.75
CA GLY A 282 2.37 8.16 2.99
C GLY A 282 0.94 8.05 3.51
N SER A 283 0.00 7.75 2.62
CA SER A 283 -1.37 7.37 2.98
C SER A 283 -1.59 5.87 2.83
N TYR A 284 -2.64 5.35 3.44
CA TYR A 284 -2.99 3.94 3.29
C TYR A 284 -3.44 3.63 1.86
N SER A 285 -4.26 4.50 1.27
CA SER A 285 -4.72 4.34 -0.11
C SER A 285 -3.59 4.34 -1.13
N ALA A 286 -2.60 5.22 -1.02
CA ALA A 286 -1.45 5.26 -1.92
C ALA A 286 -0.69 3.92 -1.90
N LEU A 287 -0.47 3.37 -0.71
CA LEU A 287 0.16 2.06 -0.57
C LEU A 287 -0.65 0.95 -1.23
N VAL A 288 -1.96 0.87 -0.96
CA VAL A 288 -2.82 -0.17 -1.55
C VAL A 288 -2.89 -0.02 -3.08
N ASN A 289 -2.95 1.20 -3.58
CA ASN A 289 -2.96 1.50 -5.01
C ASN A 289 -1.64 1.06 -5.69
N GLY A 290 -0.50 1.36 -5.07
CA GLY A 290 0.81 0.89 -5.54
C GLY A 290 0.94 -0.64 -5.51
N LEU A 291 0.42 -1.30 -4.47
CA LEU A 291 0.38 -2.77 -4.42
C LEU A 291 -0.48 -3.35 -5.56
N GLN A 292 -1.66 -2.78 -5.82
CA GLN A 292 -2.53 -3.15 -6.93
C GLN A 292 -1.80 -3.04 -8.27
N TYR A 293 -1.13 -1.92 -8.49
CA TYR A 293 -0.34 -1.68 -9.70
C TYR A 293 0.70 -2.77 -9.91
N GLY A 294 1.48 -3.08 -8.87
CA GLY A 294 2.50 -4.12 -8.97
C GLY A 294 1.92 -5.52 -9.20
N VAL A 295 0.74 -5.82 -8.65
CA VAL A 295 0.05 -7.10 -8.91
C VAL A 295 -0.38 -7.19 -10.36
N ASP A 296 -0.97 -6.13 -10.90
CA ASP A 296 -1.43 -6.05 -12.30
C ASP A 296 -0.26 -6.11 -13.30
N ASN A 297 0.84 -5.41 -13.00
CA ASN A 297 2.02 -5.33 -13.85
C ASN A 297 3.04 -6.45 -13.63
N GLY A 298 2.67 -7.48 -12.88
CA GLY A 298 3.39 -8.74 -12.87
C GLY A 298 4.58 -8.84 -11.92
N ALA A 299 4.68 -7.96 -10.92
CA ALA A 299 5.67 -8.09 -9.85
C ALA A 299 5.67 -9.52 -9.26
N ASN A 300 6.86 -10.08 -9.01
CA ASN A 300 7.02 -11.42 -8.44
C ASN A 300 7.16 -11.37 -6.92
N VAL A 301 7.75 -10.28 -6.42
CA VAL A 301 7.97 -10.03 -5.01
C VAL A 301 7.80 -8.54 -4.75
N PHE A 302 7.30 -8.20 -3.56
CA PHE A 302 7.28 -6.83 -3.08
C PHE A 302 8.31 -6.61 -1.99
N ASN A 303 8.99 -5.46 -2.06
CA ASN A 303 9.78 -4.92 -0.98
C ASN A 303 9.10 -3.68 -0.42
N LEU A 304 8.86 -3.67 0.89
CA LEU A 304 8.30 -2.55 1.63
C LEU A 304 9.22 -2.22 2.81
N SER A 305 10.13 -1.27 2.62
CA SER A 305 11.02 -0.78 3.68
C SER A 305 10.36 0.39 4.46
N ILE A 306 9.05 0.28 4.68
CA ILE A 306 8.19 1.33 5.23
C ILE A 306 7.24 0.73 6.25
N GLY A 307 6.72 1.55 7.16
CA GLY A 307 5.62 1.14 8.02
C GLY A 307 4.87 2.27 8.70
N PHE A 308 3.58 2.03 8.94
CA PHE A 308 2.71 2.89 9.74
C PHE A 308 3.01 2.71 11.24
N SER A 309 3.08 3.82 11.97
CA SER A 309 3.39 3.82 13.42
C SER A 309 2.53 4.81 14.20
N GLY A 310 2.63 4.75 15.53
CA GLY A 310 1.91 5.66 16.43
C GLY A 310 0.39 5.55 16.28
N GLU A 311 -0.30 6.70 16.32
CA GLU A 311 -1.76 6.78 16.18
C GLU A 311 -2.27 6.32 14.81
N ALA A 312 -1.43 6.25 13.78
CA ALA A 312 -1.83 5.74 12.48
C ALA A 312 -2.03 4.21 12.49
N ARG A 313 -1.41 3.48 13.42
CA ARG A 313 -1.50 2.02 13.53
C ARG A 313 -2.74 1.61 14.34
N THR A 314 -3.86 1.46 13.65
CA THR A 314 -5.14 1.04 14.25
C THR A 314 -5.44 -0.44 13.98
N GLU A 315 -6.24 -1.08 14.83
CA GLU A 315 -6.73 -2.45 14.55
C GLU A 315 -7.50 -2.53 13.22
N MET A 316 -8.24 -1.47 12.88
CA MET A 316 -8.96 -1.42 11.61
C MET A 316 -8.03 -1.35 10.40
N LEU A 317 -6.93 -0.58 10.48
CA LEU A 317 -5.90 -0.55 9.45
C LEU A 317 -5.22 -1.92 9.31
N ARG A 318 -4.90 -2.57 10.44
CA ARG A 318 -4.24 -3.89 10.47
C ARG A 318 -5.06 -4.98 9.80
N ASP A 319 -6.36 -5.02 10.05
CA ASP A 319 -7.25 -5.99 9.38
C ASP A 319 -7.44 -5.67 7.90
N ALA A 320 -7.57 -4.41 7.51
CA ALA A 320 -7.61 -4.02 6.09
C ALA A 320 -6.30 -4.36 5.35
N MET A 321 -5.14 -4.14 5.99
CA MET A 321 -3.84 -4.57 5.48
C MET A 321 -3.74 -6.08 5.38
N ARG A 322 -4.09 -6.83 6.44
CA ARG A 322 -4.10 -8.30 6.40
C ARG A 322 -4.91 -8.82 5.22
N TYR A 323 -6.13 -8.33 5.04
CA TYR A 323 -6.98 -8.73 3.91
C TYR A 323 -6.26 -8.48 2.58
N THR A 324 -5.68 -7.29 2.40
CA THR A 324 -4.91 -6.92 1.19
C THR A 324 -3.73 -7.89 0.94
N PHE A 325 -2.94 -8.20 1.97
CA PHE A 325 -1.79 -9.11 1.85
C PHE A 325 -2.20 -10.58 1.64
N GLU A 326 -3.33 -11.02 2.18
CA GLU A 326 -3.90 -12.34 1.88
C GLU A 326 -4.28 -12.48 0.39
N GLN A 327 -4.71 -11.39 -0.25
CA GLN A 327 -4.96 -11.35 -1.70
C GLN A 327 -3.68 -11.36 -2.53
N ILE A 328 -2.67 -10.60 -2.13
CA ILE A 328 -1.33 -10.62 -2.76
C ILE A 328 -0.78 -12.05 -2.73
N LEU A 329 -0.88 -12.72 -1.58
CA LEU A 329 -0.44 -14.11 -1.44
C LEU A 329 -1.28 -15.07 -2.29
N ALA A 330 -2.60 -14.87 -2.39
CA ALA A 330 -3.46 -15.63 -3.29
C ALA A 330 -3.11 -15.43 -4.78
N ALA A 331 -2.59 -14.25 -5.15
CA ALA A 331 -2.05 -13.96 -6.48
C ALA A 331 -0.64 -14.58 -6.70
N GLY A 332 -0.08 -15.25 -5.69
CA GLY A 332 1.22 -15.91 -5.75
C GLY A 332 2.40 -14.94 -5.63
N ILE A 333 2.19 -13.80 -4.98
CA ILE A 333 3.22 -12.79 -4.74
C ILE A 333 3.54 -12.80 -3.24
N THR A 334 4.83 -12.73 -2.91
CA THR A 334 5.28 -12.57 -1.53
C THR A 334 5.74 -11.14 -1.29
N ALA A 335 5.61 -10.67 -0.06
CA ALA A 335 6.12 -9.37 0.34
C ALA A 335 7.14 -9.51 1.48
N SER A 336 8.24 -8.77 1.38
CA SER A 336 9.21 -8.56 2.45
C SER A 336 8.98 -7.17 3.03
N VAL A 337 8.66 -7.10 4.32
CA VAL A 337 8.29 -5.85 5.00
C VAL A 337 9.21 -5.63 6.20
N SER A 338 9.75 -4.42 6.35
CA SER A 338 10.57 -4.05 7.50
C SER A 338 9.77 -4.09 8.80
N ALA A 339 10.31 -4.70 9.86
CA ALA A 339 9.63 -4.81 11.14
C ALA A 339 9.38 -3.45 11.84
N GLY A 340 10.26 -2.47 11.62
CA GLY A 340 10.27 -1.19 12.33
C GLY A 340 11.54 -1.00 13.17
N ASN A 341 11.97 0.25 13.34
CA ASN A 341 13.28 0.61 13.91
C ASN A 341 13.15 1.38 15.23
N GLY A 342 12.42 0.83 16.21
CA GLY A 342 12.13 1.50 17.49
C GLY A 342 13.32 2.27 18.10
N ASN A 343 13.21 3.63 18.14
CA ASN A 343 14.10 4.73 18.59
C ASN A 343 14.87 5.55 17.52
N ASN A 344 14.35 6.67 17.01
CA ASN A 344 14.54 8.01 17.64
C ASN A 344 13.40 9.00 17.31
N MET A 345 12.32 8.52 16.68
CA MET A 345 11.11 9.31 16.39
C MET A 345 9.79 8.61 16.78
N GLY A 346 9.82 7.31 17.16
CA GLY A 346 8.60 6.50 17.34
C GLY A 346 8.32 5.94 18.74
N GLY A 347 9.23 6.11 19.71
CA GLY A 347 9.11 5.50 21.04
C GLY A 347 9.32 3.97 21.04
N HIS A 348 9.87 3.44 22.14
CA HIS A 348 9.89 1.99 22.39
C HIS A 348 8.49 1.58 22.85
N TYR A 349 7.78 0.79 22.04
CA TYR A 349 6.59 0.10 22.52
C TYR A 349 6.99 -1.23 23.14
N SER A 350 6.30 -1.68 24.19
CA SER A 350 6.58 -3.00 24.76
C SER A 350 6.37 -4.07 23.70
N VAL A 351 7.34 -4.98 23.51
CA VAL A 351 7.12 -6.22 22.75
C VAL A 351 5.78 -6.84 23.19
N PRO A 352 4.85 -7.13 22.26
CA PRO A 352 5.04 -7.26 20.81
C PRO A 352 4.68 -6.02 19.95
N ASN A 353 4.40 -4.86 20.56
CA ASN A 353 3.88 -3.67 19.87
C ASN A 353 4.95 -2.84 19.12
N ASP A 354 6.19 -3.30 19.06
CA ASP A 354 7.31 -2.60 18.41
C ASP A 354 7.42 -2.92 16.91
N ILE A 355 6.41 -3.61 16.35
CA ILE A 355 6.33 -3.96 14.93
C ILE A 355 5.31 -3.04 14.26
N SER A 356 5.68 -2.44 13.13
CA SER A 356 4.84 -1.53 12.33
C SER A 356 3.93 -2.30 11.37
N SER A 357 2.85 -1.67 10.91
CA SER A 357 2.00 -2.25 9.86
C SER A 357 2.54 -1.85 8.48
N PRO A 358 2.64 -2.77 7.51
CA PRO A 358 2.03 -4.11 7.49
C PRO A 358 2.90 -5.28 8.01
N ALA A 359 4.08 -5.04 8.59
CA ALA A 359 4.96 -6.13 9.05
C ALA A 359 4.35 -6.99 10.17
N ASP A 360 3.34 -6.47 10.87
CA ASP A 360 2.55 -7.18 11.87
C ASP A 360 1.32 -7.92 11.29
N CYS A 361 1.31 -8.20 9.99
CA CYS A 361 0.24 -8.92 9.29
C CYS A 361 0.77 -10.21 8.63
N PRO A 362 0.46 -11.43 9.16
CA PRO A 362 -0.30 -11.72 10.37
C PRO A 362 0.46 -11.35 11.65
N PRO A 363 -0.22 -11.19 12.81
CA PRO A 363 0.43 -10.64 13.98
C PRO A 363 1.40 -11.69 14.51
N PRO A 364 2.66 -11.33 14.75
CA PRO A 364 3.70 -12.29 15.09
C PRO A 364 3.46 -13.01 16.43
N TRP A 365 2.47 -12.58 17.22
CA TRP A 365 2.07 -13.17 18.48
C TRP A 365 0.89 -14.15 18.41
N TYR A 366 0.26 -14.33 17.24
CA TYR A 366 -0.74 -15.39 17.11
C TYR A 366 -0.04 -16.74 16.91
N GLY A 367 0.18 -17.46 18.02
CA GLY A 367 0.40 -18.91 17.98
C GLY A 367 -0.84 -19.63 17.44
N SER A 368 -0.70 -20.92 17.12
CA SER A 368 -1.73 -21.78 16.48
C SER A 368 -3.04 -21.99 17.27
N GLY A 369 -3.34 -21.16 18.26
CA GLY A 369 -4.47 -21.29 19.18
C GLY A 369 -5.41 -20.10 19.30
N GLY A 370 -5.17 -18.98 18.58
CA GLY A 370 -6.16 -17.90 18.45
C GLY A 370 -6.85 -17.45 19.75
N HIS A 371 -6.10 -16.86 20.68
CA HIS A 371 -6.65 -16.15 21.85
C HIS A 371 -6.01 -14.78 21.97
#